data_AF-A0A2E9ML92-F1
#
_entry.id   AF-A0A2E9ML92-F1
#
_cell.length_a   1.000
_cell.length_b   1.000
_cell.length_c   1.000
_cell.angle_alpha   90.00
_cell.angle_beta   90.00
_cell.angle_gamma   90.00
#
_symmetry.space_group_name_H-M   'P 1'
#
loop_
_entity.id
_entity.type
_entity.pdbx_description
1 polymer ?
#
loop_
_entity_poly.entity_id
_entity_poly.type
_entity_poly.pdbx_seq_one_letter_code
_entity_poly.pdbx_strand_id
1 'polypeptide(L)'
;MHSSQLRGDDFSVRQGDEEISHPVFFHGTSETDRLGVVTRAPLDGLGATALILASVTAFYDAVRASTDANDTTWRTYPDFYSLQLEAPRAAYGMLDIWPDHKDVEIQAPHPCLGQAVIDRSPHTLLLPTAPLSVQAAEATSYDAVHLASLRRAVRRAFLYDPTGVVEDADLHVTCPSAPLDEWVAKVASTVDVAPSMRWSDPAQSPTLTQSFRRITVEEAILHLNALEHPA
;
A
#
# COMPACT_ATOMS: atom_id res chain seq x y z
N MET A 1 -14.45 -7.40 9.27
CA MET A 1 -13.66 -6.55 8.36
C MET A 1 -14.39 -5.24 8.21
N HIS A 2 -13.69 -4.11 8.30
CA HIS A 2 -14.34 -2.81 8.18
C HIS A 2 -14.66 -2.49 6.72
N SER A 3 -13.75 -2.85 5.82
CA SER A 3 -13.86 -2.51 4.40
C SER A 3 -14.80 -3.42 3.60
N SER A 4 -15.35 -4.49 4.19
CA SER A 4 -16.17 -5.49 3.48
C SER A 4 -17.50 -4.97 2.93
N GLN A 5 -17.83 -3.71 3.18
CA GLN A 5 -18.97 -3.02 2.56
C GLN A 5 -18.64 -2.41 1.18
N LEU A 6 -17.36 -2.21 0.87
CA LEU A 6 -16.94 -1.74 -0.46
C LEU A 6 -17.01 -2.86 -1.49
N ARG A 7 -17.31 -2.48 -2.73
CA ARG A 7 -17.41 -3.34 -3.92
C ARG A 7 -16.56 -2.75 -5.03
N GLY A 8 -16.21 -3.58 -6.03
CA GLY A 8 -15.42 -3.12 -7.17
C GLY A 8 -16.02 -1.89 -7.86
N ASP A 9 -17.34 -1.81 -7.95
CA ASP A 9 -18.06 -0.67 -8.55
C ASP A 9 -17.97 0.63 -7.74
N ASP A 10 -17.51 0.58 -6.49
CA ASP A 10 -17.17 1.78 -5.70
C ASP A 10 -15.84 2.40 -6.15
N PHE A 11 -15.07 1.75 -7.03
CA PHE A 11 -13.78 2.23 -7.49
C PHE A 11 -13.80 2.56 -8.98
N SER A 12 -13.31 3.76 -9.32
CA SER A 12 -12.87 4.09 -10.68
C SER A 12 -11.35 4.03 -10.73
N VAL A 13 -10.81 3.27 -11.67
CA VAL A 13 -9.37 3.15 -11.90
C VAL A 13 -9.07 3.72 -13.27
N ARG A 14 -8.18 4.71 -13.35
CA ARG A 14 -7.70 5.25 -14.62
C ARG A 14 -6.20 4.99 -14.75
N GLN A 15 -5.78 4.36 -15.84
CA GLN A 15 -4.38 4.12 -16.16
C GLN A 15 -4.02 4.85 -17.46
N GLY A 16 -3.09 5.81 -17.38
CA GLY A 16 -2.88 6.78 -18.46
C GLY A 16 -4.18 7.52 -18.80
N ASP A 17 -4.60 7.46 -20.07
CA ASP A 17 -5.85 8.06 -20.54
C ASP A 17 -7.05 7.08 -20.53
N GLU A 18 -6.84 5.82 -20.12
CA GLU A 18 -7.85 4.77 -20.17
C GLU A 18 -8.51 4.55 -18.81
N GLU A 19 -9.84 4.56 -18.77
CA GLU A 19 -10.61 4.12 -17.61
C GLU A 19 -10.79 2.59 -17.66
N ILE A 20 -10.38 1.92 -16.59
CA ILE A 20 -10.38 0.47 -16.44
C ILE A 20 -11.27 0.14 -15.24
N SER A 21 -12.19 -0.81 -15.40
CA SER A 21 -12.99 -1.24 -14.26
C SER A 21 -12.13 -1.96 -13.23
N HIS A 22 -12.48 -1.83 -11.94
CA HIS A 22 -11.76 -2.48 -10.85
C HIS A 22 -11.57 -4.00 -11.07
N PRO A 23 -12.59 -4.80 -11.48
CA PRO A 23 -12.40 -6.23 -11.75
C PRO A 23 -11.41 -6.53 -12.88
N VAL A 24 -11.32 -5.66 -13.89
CA VAL A 24 -10.38 -5.81 -15.00
C VAL A 24 -8.96 -5.45 -14.55
N PHE A 25 -8.79 -4.36 -13.80
CA PHE A 25 -7.48 -3.96 -13.27
C PHE A 25 -6.89 -5.00 -12.31
N PHE A 26 -7.73 -5.58 -11.46
CA PHE A 26 -7.35 -6.63 -10.52
C PHE A 26 -7.56 -8.05 -11.08
N HIS A 27 -7.75 -8.21 -12.39
CA HIS A 27 -7.92 -9.52 -12.99
C HIS A 27 -6.73 -10.46 -12.66
N GLY A 28 -7.06 -11.67 -12.21
CA GLY A 28 -6.08 -12.67 -11.79
C GLY A 28 -5.49 -12.45 -10.39
N THR A 29 -6.04 -11.52 -9.60
CA THR A 29 -5.74 -11.41 -8.18
C THR A 29 -6.23 -12.65 -7.44
N SER A 30 -5.42 -13.15 -6.51
CA SER A 30 -5.67 -14.34 -5.69
C SER A 30 -5.86 -13.95 -4.22
N GLU A 31 -6.55 -14.79 -3.44
CA GLU A 31 -6.56 -14.71 -1.97
C GLU A 31 -5.17 -14.90 -1.33
N THR A 32 -4.18 -15.34 -2.10
CA THR A 32 -2.77 -15.44 -1.66
C THR A 32 -1.92 -14.25 -2.08
N ASP A 33 -2.48 -13.27 -2.79
CA ASP A 33 -1.75 -12.06 -3.16
C ASP A 33 -1.48 -11.20 -1.92
N ARG A 34 -0.34 -10.50 -1.97
CA ARG A 34 0.23 -9.79 -0.82
C ARG A 34 0.55 -8.37 -1.20
N LEU A 35 0.32 -7.45 -0.27
CA LEU A 35 0.61 -6.02 -0.41
C LEU A 35 1.59 -5.60 0.68
N GLY A 36 2.64 -4.89 0.29
CA GLY A 36 3.52 -4.18 1.23
C GLY A 36 3.34 -2.69 1.03
N VAL A 37 3.07 -1.95 2.10
CA VAL A 37 3.06 -0.49 2.10
C VAL A 37 4.22 -0.02 2.95
N VAL A 38 5.25 0.54 2.31
CA VAL A 38 6.36 1.16 3.03
C VAL A 38 5.93 2.56 3.45
N THR A 39 6.21 2.95 4.69
CA THR A 39 6.00 4.33 5.15
C THR A 39 7.31 4.86 5.72
N ARG A 40 7.63 6.12 5.41
CA ARG A 40 8.75 6.80 6.07
C ARG A 40 8.28 7.33 7.42
N ALA A 41 7.38 8.31 7.40
CA ALA A 41 6.70 8.78 8.59
C ALA A 41 5.47 7.91 8.92
N PRO A 42 5.00 7.89 10.18
CA PRO A 42 3.98 6.95 10.66
C PRO A 42 2.68 6.92 9.85
N LEU A 43 2.26 8.06 9.31
CA LEU A 43 0.98 8.22 8.61
C LEU A 43 1.10 8.33 7.09
N ASP A 44 2.29 8.19 6.51
CA ASP A 44 2.49 8.39 5.06
C ASP A 44 1.61 7.45 4.23
N GLY A 45 1.37 6.22 4.68
CA GLY A 45 0.54 5.24 3.97
C GLY A 45 -0.89 5.70 3.72
N LEU A 46 -1.36 6.75 4.41
CA LEU A 46 -2.65 7.39 4.12
C LEU A 46 -2.70 8.01 2.72
N GLY A 47 -1.54 8.40 2.15
CA GLY A 47 -1.42 8.83 0.75
C GLY A 47 -1.69 7.71 -0.27
N ALA A 48 -1.81 6.46 0.17
CA ALA A 48 -2.07 5.29 -0.68
C ALA A 48 -3.40 4.58 -0.38
N THR A 49 -4.21 5.12 0.51
CA THR A 49 -5.47 4.52 1.01
C THR A 49 -6.40 3.99 -0.10
N ALA A 50 -6.61 4.74 -1.19
CA ALA A 50 -7.50 4.34 -2.28
C ALA A 50 -7.04 3.04 -2.94
N LEU A 51 -5.73 2.90 -3.21
CA LEU A 51 -5.17 1.67 -3.81
C LEU A 51 -5.09 0.52 -2.80
N ILE A 52 -4.85 0.81 -1.52
CA ILE A 52 -4.92 -0.19 -0.45
C ILE A 52 -6.32 -0.79 -0.41
N LEU A 53 -7.36 0.03 -0.30
CA LEU A 53 -8.75 -0.44 -0.23
C LEU A 53 -9.26 -1.06 -1.52
N ALA A 54 -8.81 -0.59 -2.69
CA ALA A 54 -9.09 -1.25 -3.96
C ALA A 54 -8.50 -2.67 -3.96
N SER A 55 -7.27 -2.84 -3.46
CA SER A 55 -6.62 -4.15 -3.35
C SER A 55 -7.31 -5.06 -2.32
N VAL A 56 -7.74 -4.51 -1.19
CA VAL A 56 -8.51 -5.25 -0.17
C VAL A 56 -9.85 -5.73 -0.74
N THR A 57 -10.53 -4.87 -1.49
CA THR A 57 -11.79 -5.22 -2.19
C THR A 57 -11.57 -6.39 -3.15
N ALA A 58 -10.51 -6.33 -3.97
CA ALA A 58 -10.14 -7.41 -4.89
C ALA A 58 -9.81 -8.73 -4.17
N PHE A 59 -9.13 -8.67 -3.02
CA PHE A 59 -8.90 -9.85 -2.19
C PHE A 59 -10.21 -10.49 -1.73
N TYR A 60 -11.15 -9.70 -1.20
CA TYR A 60 -12.42 -10.27 -0.74
C TYR A 60 -13.32 -10.73 -1.89
N ASP A 61 -13.21 -10.12 -3.07
CA ASP A 61 -13.85 -10.65 -4.28
C ASP A 61 -13.30 -12.05 -4.63
N ALA A 62 -11.98 -12.24 -4.56
CA ALA A 62 -11.34 -13.54 -4.79
C ALA A 62 -11.77 -14.58 -3.75
N VAL A 63 -11.79 -14.23 -2.46
CA VAL A 63 -12.26 -15.12 -1.37
C VAL A 63 -13.72 -15.51 -1.56
N ARG A 64 -14.60 -14.55 -1.92
CA ARG A 64 -16.01 -14.84 -2.19
C ARG A 64 -16.20 -15.76 -3.40
N ALA A 65 -15.36 -15.64 -4.41
CA ALA A 65 -15.40 -16.50 -5.59
C ALA A 65 -14.87 -17.92 -5.32
N SER A 66 -13.96 -18.08 -4.34
CA SER A 66 -13.37 -19.37 -3.96
C SER A 66 -14.17 -20.12 -2.89
N THR A 67 -15.00 -19.42 -2.10
CA THR A 67 -15.75 -19.98 -0.97
C THR A 67 -17.16 -20.44 -1.39
N ASP A 68 -17.66 -21.53 -0.80
CA ASP A 68 -19.06 -21.95 -0.97
C ASP A 68 -20.00 -20.82 -0.49
N ALA A 69 -21.05 -20.51 -1.26
CA ALA A 69 -22.01 -19.47 -0.94
C ALA A 69 -22.69 -19.64 0.44
N ASN A 70 -22.70 -20.86 0.99
CA ASN A 70 -23.26 -21.16 2.31
C ASN A 70 -22.24 -21.09 3.46
N ASP A 71 -20.94 -20.96 3.16
CA ASP A 71 -19.91 -20.83 4.20
C ASP A 71 -19.74 -19.35 4.58
N THR A 72 -20.30 -19.01 5.73
CA THR A 72 -20.22 -17.67 6.32
C THR A 72 -19.12 -17.55 7.38
N THR A 73 -18.26 -18.57 7.50
CA THR A 73 -17.22 -18.65 8.53
C THR A 73 -15.87 -18.05 8.10
N TRP A 74 -15.76 -17.54 6.87
CA TRP A 74 -14.54 -16.93 6.35
C TRP A 74 -14.16 -15.67 7.16
N ARG A 75 -13.33 -15.85 8.19
CA ARG A 75 -12.71 -14.78 8.98
C ARG A 75 -11.26 -14.64 8.58
N THR A 76 -11.03 -14.41 7.30
CA THR A 76 -9.68 -14.19 6.77
C THR A 76 -9.43 -12.71 6.51
N TYR A 77 -8.18 -12.29 6.69
CA TYR A 77 -7.69 -10.96 6.36
C TYR A 77 -6.56 -11.12 5.34
N PRO A 78 -6.43 -10.18 4.40
CA PRO A 78 -5.37 -10.25 3.41
C PRO A 78 -4.00 -10.20 4.08
N ASP A 79 -3.01 -10.88 3.49
CA ASP A 79 -1.60 -10.77 3.89
C ASP A 79 -0.99 -9.46 3.38
N PHE A 80 -1.54 -8.35 3.90
CA PHE A 80 -1.11 -6.99 3.65
C PHE A 80 -0.35 -6.48 4.87
N TYR A 81 0.71 -5.69 4.64
CA TYR A 81 1.64 -5.26 5.68
C TYR A 81 1.94 -3.77 5.54
N SER A 82 2.04 -3.07 6.67
CA SER A 82 2.70 -1.76 6.71
C SER A 82 4.13 -1.93 7.24
N LEU A 83 5.11 -1.39 6.52
CA LEU A 83 6.53 -1.45 6.83
C LEU A 83 7.00 -0.04 7.17
N GLN A 84 7.08 0.27 8.47
CA GLN A 84 7.19 1.64 8.98
C GLN A 84 8.62 1.92 9.44
N LEU A 85 9.28 2.90 8.81
CA LEU A 85 10.69 3.22 9.06
C LEU A 85 10.91 4.09 10.29
N GLU A 86 9.99 5.01 10.58
CA GLU A 86 10.10 5.95 11.70
C GLU A 86 9.04 5.64 12.77
N ALA A 87 9.43 5.80 14.03
CA ALA A 87 8.52 5.72 15.17
C ALA A 87 7.75 7.05 15.36
N PRO A 88 6.56 7.03 15.99
CA PRO A 88 5.86 5.86 16.54
C PRO A 88 5.18 5.01 15.46
N ARG A 89 5.00 3.71 15.73
CA ARG A 89 4.25 2.81 14.85
C ARG A 89 2.75 3.15 14.85
N ALA A 90 2.21 3.53 13.69
CA ALA A 90 0.77 3.69 13.48
C ALA A 90 0.06 2.34 13.26
N ALA A 91 -1.22 2.25 13.61
CA ALA A 91 -2.01 1.03 13.38
C ALA A 91 -2.93 1.22 12.16
N TYR A 92 -2.70 0.42 11.10
CA TYR A 92 -3.45 0.50 9.85
C TYR A 92 -4.63 -0.48 9.76
N GLY A 93 -5.01 -1.10 10.89
CA GLY A 93 -6.09 -2.09 10.96
C GLY A 93 -7.44 -1.65 10.40
N MET A 94 -7.75 -0.35 10.43
CA MET A 94 -8.97 0.20 9.82
C MET A 94 -8.96 0.17 8.28
N LEU A 95 -7.80 -0.02 7.66
CA LEU A 95 -7.63 -0.30 6.23
C LEU A 95 -7.48 -1.80 5.94
N ASP A 96 -7.87 -2.66 6.90
CA ASP A 96 -7.73 -4.13 6.89
C ASP A 96 -6.27 -4.64 6.75
N ILE A 97 -5.27 -3.83 7.10
CA ILE A 97 -3.93 -4.31 7.45
C ILE A 97 -4.00 -4.86 8.88
N TRP A 98 -4.45 -6.11 9.00
CA TRP A 98 -4.82 -6.72 10.29
C TRP A 98 -4.43 -8.20 10.34
N PRO A 99 -4.03 -8.74 11.51
CA PRO A 99 -3.96 -8.11 12.84
C PRO A 99 -2.68 -7.32 13.12
N ASP A 100 -2.58 -6.71 14.30
CA ASP A 100 -1.52 -5.77 14.73
C ASP A 100 -0.06 -6.14 14.41
N HIS A 101 0.25 -7.43 14.23
CA HIS A 101 1.60 -7.87 13.84
C HIS A 101 1.91 -7.62 12.35
N LYS A 102 0.90 -7.22 11.56
CA LYS A 102 1.06 -6.82 10.16
C LYS A 102 1.48 -5.34 10.01
N ASP A 103 1.36 -4.57 11.09
CA ASP A 103 2.01 -3.27 11.23
C ASP A 103 3.40 -3.46 11.83
N VAL A 104 4.44 -3.22 11.02
CA VAL A 104 5.81 -3.65 11.31
C VAL A 104 6.71 -2.43 11.41
N GLU A 105 7.26 -2.21 12.59
CA GLU A 105 8.34 -1.24 12.79
C GLU A 105 9.67 -1.83 12.26
N ILE A 106 10.36 -1.07 11.41
CA ILE A 106 11.65 -1.45 10.84
C ILE A 106 12.76 -0.93 11.76
N GLN A 107 13.44 -1.85 12.44
CA GLN A 107 14.50 -1.55 13.40
C GLN A 107 15.88 -1.69 12.73
N ALA A 108 16.22 -0.76 11.83
CA ALA A 108 17.52 -0.79 11.16
C ALA A 108 18.69 -0.83 12.18
N PRO A 109 19.73 -1.65 11.96
CA PRO A 109 20.06 -2.35 10.72
C PRO A 109 19.35 -3.71 10.53
N HIS A 110 18.62 -4.24 11.54
CA HIS A 110 17.99 -5.57 11.47
C HIS A 110 16.60 -5.65 12.14
N PRO A 111 15.54 -6.00 11.38
CA PRO A 111 15.56 -6.19 9.93
C PRO A 111 15.80 -4.84 9.22
N CYS A 112 16.62 -4.84 8.17
CA CYS A 112 16.59 -3.75 7.20
C CYS A 112 15.28 -3.86 6.39
N LEU A 113 14.90 -2.79 5.70
CA LEU A 113 13.66 -2.72 4.94
C LEU A 113 13.60 -3.80 3.84
N GLY A 114 14.71 -4.01 3.11
CA GLY A 114 14.82 -5.04 2.08
C GLY A 114 14.57 -6.45 2.65
N GLN A 115 15.13 -6.76 3.82
CA GLN A 115 14.87 -8.04 4.49
C GLN A 115 13.39 -8.16 4.90
N ALA A 116 12.82 -7.10 5.46
CA ALA A 116 11.41 -7.10 5.86
C ALA A 116 10.46 -7.32 4.66
N VAL A 117 10.80 -6.77 3.50
CA VAL A 117 10.11 -7.02 2.22
C VAL A 117 10.27 -8.49 1.81
N ILE A 118 11.47 -9.06 1.82
CA ILE A 118 11.70 -10.48 1.48
C ILE A 118 10.89 -11.40 2.39
N ASP A 119 10.93 -11.19 3.71
CA ASP A 119 10.28 -12.05 4.69
C ASP A 119 8.76 -12.12 4.52
N ARG A 120 8.16 -11.03 4.01
CA ARG A 120 6.71 -10.93 3.76
C ARG A 120 6.33 -11.24 2.32
N SER A 121 7.27 -11.12 1.39
CA SER A 121 7.15 -11.41 -0.03
C SER A 121 5.91 -10.75 -0.69
N PRO A 122 5.79 -9.40 -0.67
CA PRO A 122 4.63 -8.72 -1.20
C PRO A 122 4.62 -8.73 -2.74
N HIS A 123 3.57 -9.29 -3.34
CA HIS A 123 3.39 -9.28 -4.79
C HIS A 123 3.23 -7.86 -5.36
N THR A 124 2.57 -6.97 -4.60
CA THR A 124 2.47 -5.54 -4.89
C THR A 124 3.18 -4.75 -3.79
N LEU A 125 4.09 -3.85 -4.16
CA LEU A 125 4.80 -2.98 -3.23
C LEU A 125 4.46 -1.51 -3.48
N LEU A 126 4.03 -0.79 -2.43
CA LEU A 126 3.80 0.65 -2.45
C LEU A 126 4.94 1.33 -1.70
N LEU A 127 5.60 2.27 -2.36
CA LEU A 127 6.75 3.01 -1.85
C LEU A 127 6.44 4.51 -1.83
N PRO A 128 6.78 5.24 -0.76
CA PRO A 128 6.62 6.68 -0.75
C PRO A 128 7.61 7.31 -1.73
N THR A 129 7.19 8.39 -2.38
CA THR A 129 8.08 9.27 -3.12
C THR A 129 9.18 9.75 -2.16
N ALA A 130 10.43 9.56 -2.58
CA ALA A 130 11.60 10.03 -1.86
C ALA A 130 12.59 10.60 -2.87
N PRO A 131 13.31 11.68 -2.54
CA PRO A 131 14.40 12.15 -3.39
C PRO A 131 15.46 11.04 -3.50
N LEU A 132 15.59 10.45 -4.68
CA LEU A 132 16.70 9.54 -4.96
C LEU A 132 17.96 10.39 -5.08
N SER A 133 18.85 10.32 -4.10
CA SER A 133 20.19 10.89 -4.27
C SER A 133 21.02 9.99 -5.20
N VAL A 134 21.89 10.59 -6.00
CA VAL A 134 22.81 9.85 -6.90
C VAL A 134 23.67 8.85 -6.09
N GLN A 135 24.01 9.20 -4.85
CA GLN A 135 24.77 8.35 -3.93
C GLN A 135 23.96 7.15 -3.44
N ALA A 136 22.65 7.30 -3.20
CA ALA A 136 21.76 6.19 -2.85
C ALA A 136 21.54 5.22 -4.02
N ALA A 137 21.60 5.71 -5.26
CA ALA A 137 21.50 4.88 -6.46
C ALA A 137 22.77 4.05 -6.73
N GLU A 138 23.94 4.56 -6.38
CA GLU A 138 25.23 3.87 -6.58
C GLU A 138 25.60 2.91 -5.45
N ALA A 139 25.07 3.11 -4.25
CA ALA A 139 25.38 2.29 -3.09
C ALA A 139 24.39 1.13 -2.90
N THR A 140 24.22 0.21 -3.87
CA THR A 140 23.36 -0.97 -3.60
C THR A 140 24.01 -1.83 -2.51
N SER A 141 23.47 -1.76 -1.28
CA SER A 141 23.99 -2.46 -0.11
C SER A 141 23.67 -3.96 -0.10
N TYR A 142 22.78 -4.40 -0.98
CA TYR A 142 22.31 -5.78 -1.06
C TYR A 142 23.25 -6.69 -1.86
N ASP A 143 23.54 -7.88 -1.32
CA ASP A 143 24.24 -8.92 -2.05
C ASP A 143 23.37 -9.57 -3.15
N ALA A 144 23.97 -10.40 -4.00
CA ALA A 144 23.29 -11.01 -5.14
C ALA A 144 22.11 -11.93 -4.75
N VAL A 145 22.18 -12.61 -3.59
CA VAL A 145 21.11 -13.50 -3.11
C VAL A 145 19.93 -12.66 -2.60
N HIS A 146 20.23 -11.56 -1.91
CA HIS A 146 19.24 -10.61 -1.45
C HIS A 146 18.52 -9.96 -2.64
N LEU A 147 19.25 -9.51 -3.66
CA LEU A 147 18.66 -8.95 -4.89
C LEU A 147 17.79 -9.96 -5.64
N ALA A 148 18.23 -11.21 -5.78
CA ALA A 148 17.42 -12.26 -6.39
C ALA A 148 16.13 -12.55 -5.60
N SER A 149 16.20 -12.46 -4.28
CA SER A 149 15.04 -12.64 -3.39
C SER A 149 14.04 -11.50 -3.52
N LEU A 150 14.50 -10.24 -3.56
CA LEU A 150 13.64 -9.08 -3.82
C LEU A 150 12.92 -9.17 -5.18
N ARG A 151 13.65 -9.54 -6.24
CA ARG A 151 13.08 -9.73 -7.59
C ARG A 151 12.01 -10.82 -7.64
N ARG A 152 12.11 -11.84 -6.78
CA ARG A 152 11.10 -12.89 -6.65
C ARG A 152 9.92 -12.44 -5.80
N ALA A 153 10.18 -11.68 -4.75
CA ALA A 153 9.17 -11.20 -3.81
C ALA A 153 8.16 -10.25 -4.48
N VAL A 154 8.66 -9.29 -5.26
CA VAL A 154 7.87 -8.19 -5.82
C VAL A 154 7.54 -8.43 -7.29
N ARG A 155 6.24 -8.46 -7.62
CA ARG A 155 5.76 -8.59 -9.00
C ARG A 155 5.44 -7.25 -9.64
N ARG A 156 4.90 -6.31 -8.87
CA ARG A 156 4.56 -4.95 -9.31
C ARG A 156 4.84 -3.95 -8.19
N ALA A 157 5.24 -2.74 -8.55
CA ALA A 157 5.53 -1.69 -7.59
C ALA A 157 4.98 -0.34 -8.07
N PHE A 158 4.57 0.47 -7.10
CA PHE A 158 4.05 1.82 -7.33
C PHE A 158 4.68 2.81 -6.35
N LEU A 159 5.00 3.98 -6.85
CA LEU A 159 5.24 5.16 -6.03
C LEU A 159 3.90 5.79 -5.66
N TYR A 160 3.79 6.22 -4.41
CA TYR A 160 2.71 7.06 -3.91
C TYR A 160 3.32 8.27 -3.20
N ASP A 161 2.60 9.37 -3.10
CA ASP A 161 3.03 10.53 -2.32
C ASP A 161 2.23 10.60 -1.01
N PRO A 162 2.84 10.91 0.14
CA PRO A 162 2.11 11.05 1.40
C PRO A 162 0.96 12.06 1.37
N THR A 163 0.94 12.98 0.41
CA THR A 163 -0.16 13.93 0.19
C THR A 163 -1.32 13.35 -0.64
N GLY A 164 -1.14 12.17 -1.25
CA GLY A 164 -2.09 11.51 -2.13
C GLY A 164 -1.92 11.83 -3.61
N VAL A 165 -0.98 12.70 -3.99
CA VAL A 165 -0.76 13.12 -5.38
C VAL A 165 0.71 12.99 -5.77
N VAL A 166 0.99 12.08 -6.70
CA VAL A 166 2.33 11.82 -7.28
C VAL A 166 2.53 12.61 -8.57
N GLU A 167 3.75 13.13 -8.78
CA GLU A 167 4.21 13.68 -10.06
C GLU A 167 4.40 12.58 -11.12
N ASP A 168 4.09 12.89 -12.39
CA ASP A 168 4.13 11.93 -13.50
C ASP A 168 3.33 10.64 -13.23
N ALA A 169 2.21 10.77 -12.53
CA ALA A 169 1.33 9.64 -12.24
C ALA A 169 0.73 9.04 -13.52
N ASP A 170 0.75 7.71 -13.59
CA ASP A 170 0.17 6.92 -14.67
C ASP A 170 -1.01 6.06 -14.19
N LEU A 171 -1.32 6.10 -12.89
CA LEU A 171 -2.45 5.43 -12.27
C LEU A 171 -3.18 6.38 -11.33
N HIS A 172 -4.50 6.42 -11.44
CA HIS A 172 -5.38 7.14 -10.52
C HIS A 172 -6.45 6.20 -10.01
N VAL A 173 -6.65 6.19 -8.70
CA VAL A 173 -7.69 5.39 -8.06
C VAL A 173 -8.61 6.34 -7.33
N THR A 174 -9.90 6.26 -7.67
CA THR A 174 -10.96 7.06 -7.05
C THR A 174 -11.90 6.15 -6.29
N CYS A 175 -12.28 6.55 -5.08
CA CYS A 175 -13.26 5.86 -4.24
C CYS A 175 -14.11 6.86 -3.44
N PRO A 176 -15.23 6.42 -2.81
CA PRO A 176 -16.02 7.25 -1.91
C PRO A 176 -15.19 7.75 -0.72
N SER A 177 -15.38 9.01 -0.36
CA SER A 177 -14.78 9.61 0.84
C SER A 177 -15.45 9.11 2.13
N ALA A 178 -16.72 8.68 2.06
CA ALA A 178 -17.43 8.10 3.19
C ALA A 178 -17.60 6.58 3.02
N PRO A 179 -17.38 5.77 4.07
CA PRO A 179 -16.94 6.16 5.42
C PRO A 179 -15.41 6.09 5.59
N LEU A 180 -14.69 6.36 4.49
CA LEU A 180 -13.23 6.31 4.48
C LEU A 180 -12.62 7.32 5.45
N ASP A 181 -13.21 8.51 5.53
CA ASP A 181 -12.91 9.56 6.49
C ASP A 181 -12.86 9.06 7.94
N GLU A 182 -13.86 8.27 8.37
CA GLU A 182 -13.88 7.71 9.73
C GLU A 182 -12.75 6.70 9.97
N TRP A 183 -12.43 5.89 8.97
CA TRP A 183 -11.39 4.87 9.06
C TRP A 183 -10.01 5.52 9.13
N VAL A 184 -9.79 6.51 8.28
CA VAL A 184 -8.55 7.31 8.25
C VAL A 184 -8.39 8.07 9.55
N ALA A 185 -9.44 8.70 10.08
CA ALA A 185 -9.38 9.41 11.36
C ALA A 185 -8.98 8.46 12.50
N LYS A 186 -9.46 7.23 12.49
CA LYS A 186 -9.05 6.19 13.46
C LYS A 186 -7.59 5.79 13.29
N VAL A 187 -7.08 5.59 12.07
CA VAL A 187 -5.64 5.36 11.84
C VAL A 187 -4.82 6.54 12.37
N ALA A 188 -5.20 7.77 12.00
CA ALA A 188 -4.51 8.98 12.42
C ALA A 188 -4.47 9.14 13.95
N SER A 189 -5.52 8.71 14.66
CA SER A 189 -5.58 8.76 16.13
C SER A 189 -4.65 7.78 16.86
N THR A 190 -3.99 6.87 16.14
CA THR A 190 -3.09 5.87 16.74
C THR A 190 -1.73 6.45 17.14
N VAL A 191 -1.40 7.64 16.62
CA VAL A 191 -0.12 8.35 16.84
C VAL A 191 -0.37 9.84 17.02
N ASP A 192 0.51 10.54 17.73
CA ASP A 192 0.43 12.00 17.93
C ASP A 192 1.23 12.75 16.85
N VAL A 193 0.91 12.48 15.59
CA VAL A 193 1.54 13.11 14.41
C VAL A 193 0.44 13.45 13.42
N ALA A 194 0.50 14.63 12.80
CA ALA A 194 -0.45 15.02 11.78
C ALA A 194 -0.14 14.32 10.44
N PRO A 195 -1.13 13.80 9.70
CA PRO A 195 -0.90 13.25 8.37
C PRO A 195 -0.52 14.35 7.37
N SER A 196 0.35 14.01 6.42
CA SER A 196 0.74 14.89 5.30
C SER A 196 -0.45 15.21 4.39
N MET A 197 -1.30 14.21 4.14
CA MET A 197 -2.52 14.36 3.35
C MET A 197 -3.58 15.19 4.07
N ARG A 198 -4.17 16.14 3.34
CA ARG A 198 -5.32 16.91 3.81
C ARG A 198 -6.62 16.23 3.37
N TRP A 199 -7.31 15.64 4.33
CA TRP A 199 -8.58 15.00 4.10
C TRP A 199 -9.69 16.04 4.04
N SER A 200 -10.43 16.04 2.93
CA SER A 200 -11.57 16.93 2.74
C SER A 200 -12.80 16.37 3.43
N ASP A 201 -13.69 17.27 3.88
CA ASP A 201 -15.01 16.90 4.39
C ASP A 201 -15.78 16.13 3.29
N PRO A 202 -16.26 14.89 3.55
CA PRO A 202 -17.02 14.11 2.59
C PRO A 202 -18.26 14.83 2.05
N ALA A 203 -18.86 15.75 2.82
CA ALA A 203 -19.99 16.56 2.36
C ALA A 203 -19.58 17.55 1.24
N GLN A 204 -18.31 17.94 1.19
CA GLN A 204 -17.76 18.87 0.20
C GLN A 204 -17.03 18.15 -0.94
N SER A 205 -16.37 17.03 -0.63
CA SER A 205 -15.70 16.17 -1.60
C SER A 205 -16.16 14.73 -1.38
N PRO A 206 -17.24 14.28 -2.04
CA PRO A 206 -17.82 12.95 -1.82
C PRO A 206 -16.92 11.80 -2.28
N THR A 207 -15.92 12.10 -3.10
CA THR A 207 -14.92 11.14 -3.56
C THR A 207 -13.51 11.58 -3.20
N LEU A 208 -12.65 10.60 -3.02
CA LEU A 208 -11.21 10.74 -2.90
C LEU A 208 -10.57 10.18 -4.17
N THR A 209 -9.67 10.94 -4.79
CA THR A 209 -8.76 10.43 -5.83
C THR A 209 -7.33 10.51 -5.34
N GLN A 210 -6.61 9.40 -5.40
CA GLN A 210 -5.17 9.35 -5.20
C GLN A 210 -4.46 8.89 -6.47
N SER A 211 -3.27 9.44 -6.71
CA SER A 211 -2.47 9.11 -7.88
C SER A 211 -1.19 8.38 -7.51
N PHE A 212 -0.77 7.53 -8.43
CA PHE A 212 0.35 6.60 -8.27
C PHE A 212 1.15 6.58 -9.56
N ARG A 213 2.44 6.29 -9.44
CA ARG A 213 3.31 6.04 -10.58
C ARG A 213 3.80 4.61 -10.55
N ARG A 214 3.49 3.81 -11.57
CA ARG A 214 4.05 2.48 -11.71
C ARG A 214 5.57 2.58 -11.93
N ILE A 215 6.30 1.73 -11.23
CA ILE A 215 7.75 1.60 -11.40
C ILE A 215 8.13 0.14 -11.66
N THR A 216 9.32 -0.03 -12.22
CA THR A 216 9.93 -1.34 -12.40
C THR A 216 10.38 -1.92 -11.06
N VAL A 217 10.60 -3.24 -11.01
CA VAL A 217 11.14 -3.91 -9.81
C VAL A 217 12.55 -3.40 -9.50
N GLU A 218 13.37 -3.08 -10.50
CA GLU A 218 14.71 -2.53 -10.29
C GLU A 218 14.66 -1.12 -9.70
N GLU A 219 13.76 -0.26 -10.19
CA GLU A 219 13.52 1.06 -9.56
C GLU A 219 13.03 0.89 -8.12
N ALA A 220 12.14 -0.06 -7.84
CA ALA A 220 11.66 -0.32 -6.48
C ALA A 220 12.81 -0.73 -5.54
N ILE A 221 13.76 -1.54 -6.01
CA ILE A 221 14.95 -1.91 -5.24
C ILE A 221 15.83 -0.69 -4.94
N LEU A 222 16.01 0.22 -5.92
CA LEU A 222 16.75 1.47 -5.70
C LEU A 222 16.05 2.35 -4.66
N HIS A 223 14.72 2.44 -4.70
CA HIS A 223 13.92 3.17 -3.70
C HIS A 223 14.03 2.57 -2.30
N LEU A 224 13.97 1.23 -2.17
CA LEU A 224 14.16 0.55 -0.88
C LEU A 224 15.51 0.92 -0.26
N ASN A 225 16.57 0.87 -1.06
CA ASN A 225 17.92 1.21 -0.63
C ASN A 225 18.05 2.70 -0.22
N ALA A 226 17.44 3.61 -0.99
CA ALA A 226 17.44 5.04 -0.69
C ALA A 226 16.67 5.36 0.61
N LEU A 227 15.62 4.61 0.92
CA LEU A 227 14.85 4.76 2.15
C LEU A 227 15.61 4.24 3.39
N GLU A 228 16.47 3.23 3.24
CA GLU A 228 17.36 2.75 4.31
C GLU A 228 18.54 3.69 4.59
N HIS A 229 18.97 4.43 3.57
CA HIS A 229 20.14 5.31 3.62
C HIS A 229 19.80 6.74 3.20
N PRO A 230 18.98 7.46 3.99
CA PRO A 230 18.65 8.85 3.68
C PRO A 230 19.92 9.71 3.69
N ALA A 231 20.03 10.59 2.68
CA ALA A 231 21.15 11.53 2.52
C ALA A 231 21.28 12.54 3.67
#